data_AF-A0A8H6M996-F1
#
_entry.id   AF-A0A8H6M996-F1
#
_cell.length_a   1.000
_cell.length_b   1.000
_cell.length_c   1.000
_cell.angle_alpha   90.00
_cell.angle_beta   90.00
_cell.angle_gamma   90.00
#
_symmetry.space_group_name_H-M   'P 1'
#
loop_
_entity.id
_entity.type
_entity.pdbx_description
1 polymer ?
#
loop_
_entity_poly.entity_id
_entity_poly.type
_entity_poly.pdbx_seq_one_letter_code
_entity_poly.pdbx_strand_id
1 'polypeptide(L)'
;MRKAARERPTAATPELIQRASTGSLRDLSLLVDKIKSEQYPIEVLKVVFKFLHPELVPSVKCNWSDFRQPLERAVDCMALLICALLQPESASPLKAALVDQLIENVEGLCRWIYFLLLIPDNAKQLPGRKLGGILDAYRNSAALIHEVLSLDDRVYDAYISSPKCIDIIVRLWFRIDDNSGEPLLDITSRSILYAFHAVFTKEDGLEIFLSRIIEKGLVPRLAWTILRRARLASEDPSATDSPAHAIEYLRILSGIFSRLMVSSSEDLHRGFGDVNYLREFCSAINTLSITVQKGHATMLPRLGRCVHVLFCMAADARTHIVGNWESLFEGGIIPLLTHLMPWAPKSTELASNFADLSTMSLLSGLSHPRVISRFLGMYPDGKVPSLKGCGLATNERWEFRWKQVMSFCEAYQKFGGMVVTICDNLACVRREERLMQRTPSQQCASCSSVVYCSTACQEEDWKAFHSRECRQARHDHAVRRSLGTWYSHSVRQFHVQLVADAITGFECEPGEGALLMLGGNPDTTGQLYCSQGEMASAIGIIRTVPLEYLWSSRAVIAFPPEFLKPRHASVFQRYLSGLASPKSKVVVVVFYFGKHSFLELTVLLEPVGGVYQGVYSIARHG
;
A
#
# COMPACT_ATOMS: atom_id res chain seq x y z
N MET A 1 23.81 -31.31 45.08
CA MET A 1 22.70 -30.34 44.96
C MET A 1 21.38 -31.10 44.92
N ARG A 2 20.54 -30.95 45.95
CA ARG A 2 19.23 -31.63 46.05
C ARG A 2 18.25 -31.00 45.05
N LYS A 3 17.69 -31.80 44.15
CA LYS A 3 16.57 -31.43 43.27
C LYS A 3 15.36 -31.20 44.19
N ALA A 4 15.07 -29.95 44.56
CA ALA A 4 13.87 -29.62 45.31
C ALA A 4 12.67 -30.10 44.48
N ALA A 5 11.89 -31.03 45.04
CA ALA A 5 10.63 -31.44 44.44
C ALA A 5 9.76 -30.18 44.32
N ARG A 6 9.55 -29.70 43.09
CA ARG A 6 8.57 -28.63 42.84
C ARG A 6 7.21 -29.20 43.21
N GLU A 7 6.69 -28.78 44.36
CA GLU A 7 5.31 -29.07 44.77
C GLU A 7 4.38 -28.74 43.60
N ARG A 8 3.51 -29.69 43.24
CA ARG A 8 2.52 -29.45 42.20
C ARG A 8 1.64 -28.28 42.67
N PRO A 9 1.36 -27.27 41.81
CA PRO A 9 0.47 -26.17 42.17
C PRO A 9 -0.86 -26.72 42.69
N THR A 10 -1.22 -26.37 43.93
CA THR A 10 -2.52 -26.75 44.48
C THR A 10 -3.61 -25.91 43.80
N ALA A 11 -4.68 -26.56 43.33
CA ALA A 11 -5.83 -25.89 42.73
C ALA A 11 -6.39 -24.81 43.68
N ALA A 12 -6.99 -23.76 43.10
CA ALA A 12 -7.68 -22.74 43.87
C ALA A 12 -8.86 -23.37 44.64
N THR A 13 -8.85 -23.25 45.97
CA THR A 13 -9.92 -23.83 46.79
C THR A 13 -11.14 -22.92 46.79
N PRO A 14 -12.37 -23.45 46.94
CA PRO A 14 -13.60 -22.65 47.03
C PRO A 14 -13.51 -21.54 48.10
N GLU A 15 -12.84 -21.81 49.23
CA GLU A 15 -12.64 -20.83 50.31
C GLU A 15 -11.76 -19.66 49.87
N LEU A 16 -10.73 -19.91 49.05
CA LEU A 16 -9.89 -18.84 48.52
C LEU A 16 -10.69 -17.96 47.55
N ILE A 17 -11.52 -18.56 46.69
CA ILE A 17 -12.39 -17.82 45.77
C ILE A 17 -13.40 -16.97 46.56
N GLN A 18 -14.01 -17.55 47.59
CA GLN A 18 -14.94 -16.83 48.47
C GLN A 18 -14.25 -15.66 49.19
N ARG A 19 -13.05 -15.86 49.77
CA ARG A 19 -12.30 -14.76 50.38
C ARG A 19 -11.90 -13.68 49.38
N ALA A 20 -11.43 -14.06 48.18
CA ALA A 20 -11.14 -13.11 47.12
C ALA A 20 -12.38 -12.30 46.72
N SER A 21 -13.56 -12.91 46.70
CA SER A 21 -14.84 -12.24 46.39
C SER A 21 -15.20 -11.12 47.38
N THR A 22 -14.61 -11.11 48.59
CA THR A 22 -14.79 -10.02 49.57
C THR A 22 -13.94 -8.78 49.28
N GLY A 23 -12.99 -8.85 48.33
CA GLY A 23 -12.12 -7.75 47.95
C GLY A 23 -10.79 -7.70 48.72
N SER A 24 -10.43 -8.80 49.39
CA SER A 24 -9.11 -8.98 50.01
C SER A 24 -8.01 -9.00 48.94
N LEU A 25 -7.15 -7.98 48.94
CA LEU A 25 -6.00 -7.85 48.02
C LEU A 25 -5.05 -9.04 48.11
N ARG A 26 -4.80 -9.52 49.33
CA ARG A 26 -3.94 -10.68 49.57
C ARG A 26 -4.54 -11.93 48.94
N ASP A 27 -5.84 -12.17 49.10
CA ASP A 27 -6.49 -13.36 48.54
C ASP A 27 -6.60 -13.28 47.01
N LEU A 28 -6.83 -12.09 46.43
CA LEU A 28 -6.76 -11.88 44.98
C LEU A 28 -5.36 -12.18 44.42
N SER A 29 -4.30 -11.69 45.08
CA SER A 29 -2.91 -12.03 44.72
C SER A 29 -2.68 -13.54 44.72
N LEU A 30 -3.08 -14.19 45.81
CA LEU A 30 -2.91 -15.64 45.97
C LEU A 30 -3.71 -16.40 44.91
N LEU A 31 -4.86 -15.87 44.50
CA LEU A 31 -5.68 -16.45 43.45
C LEU A 31 -4.98 -16.33 42.08
N VAL A 32 -4.40 -15.18 41.74
CA VAL A 32 -3.57 -15.00 40.52
C VAL A 32 -2.44 -16.02 40.47
N ASP A 33 -1.78 -16.26 41.60
CA ASP A 33 -0.67 -17.21 41.66
C ASP A 33 -1.10 -18.68 41.53
N LYS A 34 -2.28 -19.03 42.06
CA LYS A 34 -2.80 -20.40 42.01
C LYS A 34 -3.45 -20.79 40.69
N ILE A 35 -4.05 -19.85 39.97
CA ILE A 35 -4.85 -20.10 38.76
C ILE A 35 -4.01 -20.26 37.48
N LYS A 36 -2.68 -20.29 37.61
CA LYS A 36 -1.75 -20.56 36.49
C LYS A 36 -1.82 -22.00 35.94
N SER A 37 -2.66 -22.88 36.49
CA SER A 37 -2.81 -24.30 36.09
C SER A 37 -4.12 -24.56 35.31
N GLU A 38 -4.23 -25.75 34.72
CA GLU A 38 -5.28 -26.18 33.75
C GLU A 38 -6.75 -26.13 34.24
N GLN A 39 -7.03 -25.63 35.45
CA GLN A 39 -8.38 -25.57 36.01
C GLN A 39 -8.71 -24.13 36.43
N TYR A 40 -9.51 -23.46 35.62
CA TYR A 40 -10.04 -22.12 35.88
C TYR A 40 -11.54 -22.21 36.23
N PRO A 41 -11.94 -22.14 37.51
CA PRO A 41 -13.35 -22.22 37.91
C PRO A 41 -14.15 -21.00 37.42
N ILE A 42 -15.40 -21.22 36.98
CA ILE A 42 -16.29 -20.15 36.46
C ILE A 42 -16.58 -19.10 37.55
N GLU A 43 -16.58 -19.50 38.81
CA GLU A 43 -16.77 -18.63 39.98
C GLU A 43 -15.72 -17.54 40.07
N VAL A 44 -14.52 -17.78 39.54
CA VAL A 44 -13.44 -16.78 39.50
C VAL A 44 -13.79 -15.66 38.52
N LEU A 45 -14.49 -15.95 37.41
CA LEU A 45 -14.97 -14.91 36.49
C LEU A 45 -15.94 -13.96 37.19
N LYS A 46 -16.83 -14.48 38.03
CA LYS A 46 -17.75 -13.65 38.83
C LYS A 46 -16.99 -12.71 39.77
N VAL A 47 -15.90 -13.19 40.38
CA VAL A 47 -15.02 -12.37 41.22
C VAL A 47 -14.34 -11.28 40.38
N VAL A 48 -13.81 -11.63 39.21
CA VAL A 48 -13.15 -10.70 38.28
C VAL A 48 -14.09 -9.56 37.88
N PHE A 49 -15.28 -9.90 37.34
CA PHE A 49 -16.20 -8.88 36.84
C PHE A 49 -16.85 -8.04 37.95
N LYS A 50 -17.01 -8.60 39.16
CA LYS A 50 -17.42 -7.82 40.34
C LYS A 50 -16.49 -6.64 40.62
N PHE A 51 -15.17 -6.83 40.48
CA PHE A 51 -14.19 -5.76 40.74
C PHE A 51 -13.82 -4.95 39.50
N LEU A 52 -14.22 -5.39 38.31
CA LEU A 52 -14.13 -4.61 37.06
C LEU A 52 -15.42 -3.86 36.72
N HIS A 53 -16.33 -3.70 37.69
CA HIS A 53 -17.57 -2.95 37.52
C HIS A 53 -17.29 -1.46 37.21
N PRO A 54 -18.04 -0.82 36.27
CA PRO A 54 -17.78 0.56 35.83
C PRO A 54 -17.89 1.61 36.94
N GLU A 55 -18.72 1.38 37.96
CA GLU A 55 -18.89 2.31 39.10
C GLU A 55 -17.72 2.31 40.07
N LEU A 56 -16.88 1.27 40.04
CA LEU A 56 -15.68 1.19 40.88
C LEU A 56 -14.49 1.95 40.27
N VAL A 57 -14.63 2.43 39.02
CA VAL A 57 -13.59 3.18 38.32
C VAL A 57 -13.43 4.55 38.99
N PRO A 58 -12.26 4.86 39.56
CA PRO A 58 -12.04 6.11 40.26
C PRO A 58 -12.09 7.31 39.31
N SER A 59 -12.44 8.48 39.85
CA SER A 59 -12.24 9.73 39.13
C SER A 59 -10.75 10.06 39.06
N VAL A 60 -10.30 10.54 37.89
CA VAL A 60 -8.91 10.98 37.67
C VAL A 60 -8.51 12.14 38.61
N LYS A 61 -9.50 12.84 39.19
CA LYS A 61 -9.29 13.95 40.13
C LYS A 61 -9.13 13.52 41.59
N CYS A 62 -9.31 12.24 41.92
CA CYS A 62 -9.20 11.74 43.29
C CYS A 62 -7.73 11.72 43.77
N ASN A 63 -7.52 11.76 45.09
CA ASN A 63 -6.19 11.59 45.66
C ASN A 63 -5.75 10.13 45.51
N TRP A 64 -4.44 9.90 45.33
CA TRP A 64 -3.86 8.56 45.17
C TRP A 64 -4.28 7.56 46.27
N SER A 65 -4.39 8.04 47.51
CA SER A 65 -4.83 7.24 48.66
C SER A 65 -6.21 6.61 48.44
N ASP A 66 -7.10 7.32 47.77
CA ASP A 66 -8.52 6.99 47.70
C ASP A 66 -8.77 5.88 46.66
N PHE A 67 -7.89 5.77 45.66
CA PHE A 67 -8.06 4.82 44.57
C PHE A 67 -6.99 3.74 44.50
N ARG A 68 -5.98 3.76 45.37
CA ARG A 68 -4.93 2.73 45.41
C ARG A 68 -5.50 1.32 45.56
N GLN A 69 -6.38 1.08 46.52
CA GLN A 69 -6.93 -0.26 46.75
C GLN A 69 -7.83 -0.72 45.58
N PRO A 70 -8.79 0.09 45.07
CA PRO A 70 -9.53 -0.25 43.85
C PRO A 70 -8.62 -0.59 42.66
N LEU A 71 -7.56 0.20 42.46
CA LEU A 71 -6.58 -0.02 41.40
C LEU A 71 -5.86 -1.37 41.55
N GLU A 72 -5.32 -1.67 42.74
CA GLU A 72 -4.62 -2.93 42.99
C GLU A 72 -5.56 -4.14 42.77
N ARG A 73 -6.84 -4.04 43.15
CA ARG A 73 -7.85 -5.08 42.87
C ARG A 73 -8.09 -5.24 41.36
N ALA A 74 -8.30 -4.13 40.65
CA ALA A 74 -8.56 -4.16 39.21
C ALA A 74 -7.39 -4.77 38.44
N VAL A 75 -6.15 -4.47 38.83
CA VAL A 75 -4.95 -5.06 38.21
C VAL A 75 -4.89 -6.58 38.42
N ASP A 76 -5.15 -7.07 39.64
CA ASP A 76 -5.21 -8.51 39.90
C ASP A 76 -6.34 -9.19 39.11
N CYS A 77 -7.50 -8.55 39.03
CA CYS A 77 -8.64 -9.05 38.26
C CYS A 77 -8.36 -9.08 36.74
N MET A 78 -7.64 -8.09 36.20
CA MET A 78 -7.18 -8.14 34.81
C MET A 78 -6.15 -9.24 34.57
N ALA A 79 -5.24 -9.48 35.51
CA ALA A 79 -4.29 -10.59 35.41
C ALA A 79 -5.02 -11.94 35.40
N LEU A 80 -6.02 -12.13 36.28
CA LEU A 80 -6.91 -13.30 36.27
C LEU A 80 -7.66 -13.43 34.94
N LEU A 81 -8.20 -12.32 34.41
CA LEU A 81 -8.91 -12.32 33.14
C LEU A 81 -8.00 -12.75 31.97
N ILE A 82 -6.76 -12.29 31.92
CA ILE A 82 -5.77 -12.75 30.94
C ILE A 82 -5.53 -14.25 31.09
N CYS A 83 -5.38 -14.76 32.32
CA CYS A 83 -5.25 -16.21 32.56
C CYS A 83 -6.47 -17.01 32.08
N ALA A 84 -7.68 -16.46 32.17
CA ALA A 84 -8.89 -17.08 31.65
C ALA A 84 -8.91 -17.12 30.12
N LEU A 85 -8.52 -16.01 29.48
CA LEU A 85 -8.49 -15.86 28.02
C LEU A 85 -7.47 -16.82 27.36
N LEU A 86 -6.35 -17.07 28.03
CA LEU A 86 -5.28 -17.97 27.54
C LEU A 86 -5.57 -19.47 27.76
N GLN A 87 -6.73 -19.84 28.31
CA GLN A 87 -7.08 -21.26 28.48
C GLN A 87 -7.31 -21.96 27.12
N PRO A 88 -6.92 -23.24 26.98
CA PRO A 88 -7.02 -23.98 25.72
C PRO A 88 -8.48 -24.14 25.25
N GLU A 89 -8.67 -24.34 23.94
CA GLU A 89 -9.99 -24.52 23.33
C GLU A 89 -10.82 -25.67 23.89
N SER A 90 -10.17 -26.69 24.45
CA SER A 90 -10.85 -27.80 25.14
C SER A 90 -11.68 -27.36 26.35
N ALA A 91 -11.49 -26.14 26.87
CA ALA A 91 -12.27 -25.55 27.96
C ALA A 91 -13.55 -24.84 27.48
N SER A 92 -14.35 -25.50 26.62
CA SER A 92 -15.55 -24.91 26.00
C SER A 92 -16.55 -24.26 26.98
N PRO A 93 -16.93 -24.88 28.12
CA PRO A 93 -17.87 -24.27 29.06
C PRO A 93 -17.36 -22.96 29.68
N LEU A 94 -16.05 -22.87 29.95
CA LEU A 94 -15.44 -21.65 30.47
C LEU A 94 -15.45 -20.54 29.43
N LYS A 95 -15.12 -20.85 28.17
CA LYS A 95 -15.13 -19.86 27.08
C LYS A 95 -16.53 -19.29 26.85
N ALA A 96 -17.56 -20.13 26.84
CA ALA A 96 -18.95 -19.67 26.73
C ALA A 96 -19.32 -18.73 27.88
N ALA A 97 -19.04 -19.12 29.13
CA ALA A 97 -19.29 -18.26 30.29
C ALA A 97 -18.48 -16.95 30.26
N LEU A 98 -17.24 -17.00 29.77
CA LEU A 98 -16.37 -15.83 29.63
C LEU A 98 -16.91 -14.85 28.58
N VAL A 99 -17.40 -15.36 27.44
CA VAL A 99 -18.00 -14.54 26.38
C VAL A 99 -19.21 -13.80 26.92
N ASP A 100 -20.15 -14.50 27.57
CA ASP A 100 -21.37 -13.87 28.10
C ASP A 100 -21.03 -12.80 29.14
N GLN A 101 -20.10 -13.10 30.05
CA GLN A 101 -19.66 -12.14 31.06
C GLN A 101 -18.92 -10.93 30.47
N LEU A 102 -18.11 -11.12 29.42
CA LEU A 102 -17.42 -10.03 28.74
C LEU A 102 -18.40 -9.09 28.04
N ILE A 103 -19.40 -9.62 27.34
CA ILE A 103 -20.42 -8.82 26.66
C ILE A 103 -21.16 -7.93 27.67
N GLU A 104 -21.59 -8.51 28.79
CA GLU A 104 -22.31 -7.79 29.85
C GLU A 104 -21.46 -6.70 30.53
N ASN A 105 -20.13 -6.89 30.60
CA ASN A 105 -19.23 -6.05 31.39
C ASN A 105 -18.21 -5.26 30.55
N VAL A 106 -18.38 -5.20 29.23
CA VAL A 106 -17.39 -4.62 28.31
C VAL A 106 -17.07 -3.16 28.61
N GLU A 107 -18.07 -2.38 28.99
CA GLU A 107 -17.91 -0.97 29.34
C GLU A 107 -17.10 -0.79 30.64
N GLY A 108 -17.34 -1.64 31.64
CA GLY A 108 -16.55 -1.65 32.87
C GLY A 108 -15.09 -1.96 32.60
N LEU A 109 -14.84 -2.99 31.80
CA LEU A 109 -13.50 -3.37 31.35
C LEU A 109 -12.79 -2.22 30.62
N CYS A 110 -13.46 -1.59 29.64
CA CYS A 110 -12.90 -0.46 28.89
C CYS A 110 -12.56 0.72 29.80
N ARG A 111 -13.47 1.09 30.72
CA ARG A 111 -13.21 2.22 31.64
C ARG A 111 -12.01 1.97 32.55
N TRP A 112 -11.87 0.75 33.07
CA TRP A 112 -10.71 0.40 33.89
C TRP A 112 -9.40 0.43 33.09
N ILE A 113 -9.38 -0.13 31.88
CA ILE A 113 -8.19 -0.05 31.01
C ILE A 113 -7.86 1.41 30.71
N TYR A 114 -8.85 2.22 30.33
CA TYR A 114 -8.65 3.64 30.05
C TYR A 114 -8.11 4.41 31.27
N PHE A 115 -8.64 4.12 32.46
CA PHE A 115 -8.16 4.69 33.73
C PHE A 115 -6.70 4.30 33.99
N LEU A 116 -6.32 3.03 33.82
CA LEU A 116 -4.95 2.56 33.99
C LEU A 116 -3.95 3.30 33.09
N LEU A 117 -4.36 3.61 31.86
CA LEU A 117 -3.55 4.37 30.91
C LEU A 117 -3.47 5.87 31.23
N LEU A 118 -4.37 6.40 32.06
CA LEU A 118 -4.41 7.80 32.51
C LEU A 118 -3.55 8.09 33.74
N ILE A 119 -3.25 7.08 34.55
CA ILE A 119 -2.49 7.28 35.79
C ILE A 119 -1.10 7.85 35.46
N PRO A 120 -0.66 8.94 36.10
CA PRO A 120 0.69 9.50 35.94
C PRO A 120 1.79 8.52 36.35
N ASP A 121 2.98 8.65 35.79
CA ASP A 121 4.06 7.67 35.96
C ASP A 121 4.62 7.59 37.39
N ASN A 122 4.66 8.72 38.09
CA ASN A 122 5.05 8.77 39.50
C ASN A 122 4.06 8.04 40.42
N ALA A 123 2.79 7.94 40.03
CA ALA A 123 1.77 7.24 40.77
C ALA A 123 1.85 5.71 40.56
N LYS A 124 2.46 5.21 39.49
CA LYS A 124 2.47 3.76 39.18
C LYS A 124 3.43 2.91 40.04
N GLN A 125 4.27 3.52 40.86
CA GLN A 125 5.16 2.81 41.78
C GLN A 125 4.39 2.41 43.06
N LEU A 126 3.69 1.28 43.01
CA LEU A 126 2.96 0.76 44.17
C LEU A 126 3.93 0.18 45.24
N PRO A 127 3.88 0.62 46.50
CA PRO A 127 4.71 0.06 47.58
C PRO A 127 4.41 -1.43 47.81
N GLY A 128 5.43 -2.29 47.71
CA GLY A 128 5.34 -3.73 48.04
C GLY A 128 4.92 -4.66 46.90
N ARG A 129 4.47 -4.11 45.77
CA ARG A 129 4.31 -4.82 44.50
C ARG A 129 4.95 -3.97 43.43
N LYS A 130 5.93 -4.52 42.71
CA LYS A 130 6.26 -3.99 41.40
C LYS A 130 5.05 -4.31 40.51
N LEU A 131 4.01 -3.48 40.54
CA LEU A 131 3.31 -3.20 39.30
C LEU A 131 4.46 -2.83 38.38
N GLY A 132 4.64 -3.64 37.34
CA GLY A 132 5.61 -3.29 36.33
C GLY A 132 5.39 -1.82 35.94
N GLY A 133 6.45 -1.12 35.53
CA GLY A 133 6.37 0.33 35.26
C GLY A 133 5.26 0.66 34.24
N ILE A 134 5.12 1.93 33.86
CA ILE A 134 4.14 2.35 32.83
C ILE A 134 4.09 1.39 31.63
N LEU A 135 5.25 0.93 31.17
CA LEU A 135 5.39 -0.01 30.07
C LEU A 135 4.59 -1.31 30.27
N ASP A 136 4.63 -1.89 31.46
CA ASP A 136 3.95 -3.16 31.74
C ASP A 136 2.43 -2.97 31.84
N ALA A 137 1.95 -1.83 32.34
CA ALA A 137 0.53 -1.50 32.28
C ALA A 137 0.04 -1.38 30.83
N TYR A 138 0.81 -0.73 29.96
CA TYR A 138 0.50 -0.62 28.53
C TYR A 138 0.58 -1.98 27.82
N ARG A 139 1.59 -2.81 28.12
CA ARG A 139 1.74 -4.17 27.56
C ARG A 139 0.59 -5.08 27.96
N ASN A 140 0.26 -5.12 29.25
CA ASN A 140 -0.84 -5.94 29.76
C ASN A 140 -2.19 -5.49 29.20
N SER A 141 -2.40 -4.18 29.07
CA SER A 141 -3.61 -3.64 28.43
C SER A 141 -3.70 -4.06 26.97
N ALA A 142 -2.61 -3.93 26.20
CA ALA A 142 -2.59 -4.35 24.81
C ALA A 142 -2.80 -5.87 24.64
N ALA A 143 -2.20 -6.69 25.51
CA ALA A 143 -2.40 -8.13 25.55
C ALA A 143 -3.86 -8.49 25.82
N LEU A 144 -4.44 -7.91 26.88
CA LEU A 144 -5.83 -8.12 27.24
C LEU A 144 -6.79 -7.76 26.09
N ILE A 145 -6.59 -6.61 25.43
CA ILE A 145 -7.42 -6.18 24.30
C ILE A 145 -7.29 -7.15 23.13
N HIS A 146 -6.07 -7.56 22.78
CA HIS A 146 -5.86 -8.53 21.72
C HIS A 146 -6.62 -9.83 21.99
N GLU A 147 -6.47 -10.40 23.19
CA GLU A 147 -7.13 -11.65 23.54
C GLU A 147 -8.66 -11.52 23.56
N VAL A 148 -9.19 -10.39 24.04
CA VAL A 148 -10.65 -10.11 24.03
C VAL A 148 -11.19 -9.99 22.60
N LEU A 149 -10.50 -9.26 21.73
CA LEU A 149 -10.92 -9.08 20.33
C LEU A 149 -10.85 -10.37 19.50
N SER A 150 -9.98 -11.31 19.89
CA SER A 150 -9.78 -12.59 19.20
C SER A 150 -10.64 -13.73 19.77
N LEU A 151 -11.42 -13.49 20.83
CA LEU A 151 -12.13 -14.55 21.56
C LEU A 151 -13.38 -15.07 20.83
N ASP A 152 -14.31 -14.17 20.48
CA ASP A 152 -15.63 -14.48 19.90
C ASP A 152 -16.14 -13.24 19.16
N ASP A 153 -16.82 -13.42 18.02
CA ASP A 153 -17.32 -12.30 17.21
C ASP A 153 -18.29 -11.40 17.96
N ARG A 154 -19.13 -11.95 18.86
CA ARG A 154 -20.07 -11.18 19.68
C ARG A 154 -19.33 -10.28 20.68
N VAL A 155 -18.21 -10.77 21.21
CA VAL A 155 -17.36 -9.98 22.12
C VAL A 155 -16.68 -8.87 21.34
N TYR A 156 -16.15 -9.16 20.14
CA TYR A 156 -15.59 -8.16 19.24
C TYR A 156 -16.62 -7.05 18.98
N ASP A 157 -17.84 -7.41 18.59
CA ASP A 157 -18.90 -6.45 18.23
C ASP A 157 -19.28 -5.59 19.44
N ALA A 158 -19.44 -6.19 20.61
CA ALA A 158 -19.68 -5.47 21.87
C ALA A 158 -18.53 -4.53 22.24
N TYR A 159 -17.28 -4.98 22.04
CA TYR A 159 -16.08 -4.21 22.37
C TYR A 159 -15.90 -3.01 21.46
N ILE A 160 -15.99 -3.19 20.13
CA ILE A 160 -15.85 -2.12 19.14
C ILE A 160 -17.00 -1.11 19.21
N SER A 161 -18.20 -1.54 19.63
CA SER A 161 -19.35 -0.65 19.84
C SER A 161 -19.16 0.33 21.00
N SER A 162 -18.23 0.10 21.92
CA SER A 162 -17.91 1.07 22.98
C SER A 162 -16.99 2.18 22.45
N PRO A 163 -17.37 3.47 22.51
CA PRO A 163 -16.49 4.57 22.11
C PRO A 163 -15.17 4.61 22.89
N LYS A 164 -15.16 4.09 24.12
CA LYS A 164 -13.96 4.02 24.97
C LYS A 164 -12.94 3.02 24.45
N CYS A 165 -13.37 1.94 23.83
CA CYS A 165 -12.48 0.95 23.23
C CYS A 165 -11.56 1.60 22.18
N ILE A 166 -12.13 2.35 21.23
CA ILE A 166 -11.34 3.00 20.19
C ILE A 166 -10.42 4.06 20.79
N ASP A 167 -10.88 4.82 21.78
CA ASP A 167 -10.04 5.78 22.50
C ASP A 167 -8.84 5.10 23.21
N ILE A 168 -9.02 3.89 23.74
CA ILE A 168 -7.95 3.07 24.34
C ILE A 168 -6.96 2.62 23.26
N ILE A 169 -7.44 2.05 22.15
CA ILE A 169 -6.58 1.59 21.05
C ILE A 169 -5.76 2.75 20.47
N VAL A 170 -6.40 3.89 20.22
CA VAL A 170 -5.75 5.13 19.76
C VAL A 170 -4.67 5.57 20.75
N ARG A 171 -4.96 5.55 22.05
CA ARG A 171 -4.00 5.94 23.09
C ARG A 171 -2.81 4.97 23.19
N LEU A 172 -3.06 3.66 23.15
CA LEU A 172 -2.02 2.64 23.16
C LEU A 172 -1.13 2.74 21.92
N TRP A 173 -1.75 2.93 20.75
CA TRP A 173 -1.04 3.01 19.47
C TRP A 173 -0.12 4.22 19.41
N PHE A 174 -0.61 5.39 19.86
CA PHE A 174 0.05 6.68 19.76
C PHE A 174 0.90 7.11 20.95
N ARG A 175 0.94 6.33 22.04
CA ARG A 175 1.81 6.69 23.18
C ARG A 175 3.27 6.60 22.72
N ILE A 176 3.96 7.72 22.86
CA ILE A 176 5.40 7.83 22.68
C ILE A 176 6.07 7.80 24.06
N ASP A 177 7.28 7.23 24.11
CA ASP A 177 8.20 7.37 25.23
C ASP A 177 8.75 8.81 25.21
N ASP A 178 8.61 9.49 26.33
CA ASP A 178 8.93 10.92 26.44
C ASP A 178 10.44 11.18 26.30
N ASN A 179 11.30 10.17 26.48
CA ASN A 179 12.76 10.30 26.36
C ASN A 179 13.26 10.02 24.93
N SER A 180 12.75 8.95 24.30
CA SER A 180 13.23 8.54 22.97
C SER A 180 12.43 9.16 21.83
N GLY A 181 11.21 9.63 22.09
CA GLY A 181 10.26 10.03 21.06
C GLY A 181 9.69 8.84 20.27
N GLU A 182 10.01 7.61 20.66
CA GLU A 182 9.57 6.39 19.99
C GLU A 182 8.22 5.89 20.48
N PRO A 183 7.45 5.14 19.68
CA PRO A 183 6.28 4.42 20.18
C PRO A 183 6.64 3.59 21.42
N LEU A 184 5.97 3.86 22.54
CA LEU A 184 6.24 3.24 23.85
C LEU A 184 6.12 1.72 23.80
N LEU A 185 5.09 1.24 23.10
CA LEU A 185 4.94 -0.18 22.79
C LEU A 185 5.66 -0.46 21.49
N ASP A 186 6.92 -0.86 21.59
CA ASP A 186 7.81 -1.18 20.47
C ASP A 186 7.47 -2.53 19.79
N ILE A 187 8.40 -3.03 19.00
CA ILE A 187 8.30 -4.30 18.26
C ILE A 187 8.30 -5.53 19.17
N THR A 188 8.80 -5.43 20.41
CA THR A 188 8.75 -6.52 21.40
C THR A 188 7.32 -6.73 21.90
N SER A 189 6.50 -5.69 21.84
CA SER A 189 5.13 -5.68 22.35
C SER A 189 4.13 -6.07 21.25
N ARG A 190 4.18 -7.31 20.76
CA ARG A 190 3.34 -7.79 19.64
C ARG A 190 1.83 -7.60 19.86
N SER A 191 1.39 -7.65 21.12
CA SER A 191 -0.02 -7.54 21.47
C SER A 191 -0.69 -6.27 20.96
N ILE A 192 0.00 -5.11 20.94
CA ILE A 192 -0.63 -3.90 20.40
C ILE A 192 -0.80 -3.98 18.88
N LEU A 193 0.16 -4.59 18.18
CA LEU A 193 0.03 -4.79 16.74
C LEU A 193 -1.11 -5.74 16.41
N TYR A 194 -1.26 -6.84 17.16
CA TYR A 194 -2.35 -7.77 16.95
C TYR A 194 -3.71 -7.20 17.35
N ALA A 195 -3.81 -6.47 18.46
CA ALA A 195 -5.03 -5.74 18.82
C ALA A 195 -5.43 -4.74 17.72
N PHE A 196 -4.46 -3.97 17.22
CA PHE A 196 -4.69 -3.04 16.12
C PHE A 196 -5.09 -3.77 14.84
N HIS A 197 -4.43 -4.87 14.48
CA HIS A 197 -4.80 -5.69 13.33
C HIS A 197 -6.20 -6.30 13.46
N ALA A 198 -6.59 -6.76 14.65
CA ALA A 198 -7.91 -7.34 14.90
C ALA A 198 -9.02 -6.32 14.60
N VAL A 199 -8.89 -5.08 15.10
CA VAL A 199 -9.81 -3.96 14.80
C VAL A 199 -9.93 -3.72 13.29
N PHE A 200 -8.82 -3.87 12.57
CA PHE A 200 -8.76 -3.63 11.14
C PHE A 200 -9.18 -4.84 10.31
N THR A 201 -9.42 -6.01 10.91
CA THR A 201 -9.78 -7.23 10.18
C THR A 201 -11.25 -7.26 9.79
N LYS A 202 -12.13 -6.57 10.53
CA LYS A 202 -13.54 -6.37 10.16
C LYS A 202 -13.77 -4.93 9.66
N GLU A 203 -14.72 -4.77 8.74
CA GLU A 203 -15.01 -3.47 8.10
C GLU A 203 -15.52 -2.45 9.11
N ASP A 204 -16.48 -2.83 9.96
CA ASP A 204 -17.06 -1.95 10.99
C ASP A 204 -15.99 -1.39 11.95
N GLY A 205 -15.02 -2.23 12.32
CA GLY A 205 -13.90 -1.80 13.18
C GLY A 205 -12.99 -0.78 12.50
N LEU A 206 -12.70 -0.97 11.20
CA LEU A 206 -11.96 -0.02 10.39
C LEU A 206 -12.73 1.31 10.28
N GLU A 207 -14.02 1.27 9.93
CA GLU A 207 -14.85 2.47 9.75
C GLU A 207 -14.98 3.30 11.03
N ILE A 208 -15.26 2.66 12.17
CA ILE A 208 -15.37 3.34 13.46
C ILE A 208 -14.02 3.93 13.87
N PHE A 209 -12.93 3.17 13.70
CA PHE A 209 -11.58 3.67 14.00
C PHE A 209 -11.23 4.89 13.13
N LEU A 210 -11.46 4.81 11.81
CA LEU A 210 -11.16 5.90 10.88
C LEU A 210 -12.00 7.14 11.18
N SER A 211 -13.30 6.97 11.42
CA SER A 211 -14.18 8.07 11.82
C SER A 211 -13.63 8.80 13.03
N ARG A 212 -13.17 8.06 14.04
CA ARG A 212 -12.58 8.63 15.26
C ARG A 212 -11.24 9.33 15.03
N ILE A 213 -10.39 8.79 14.16
CA ILE A 213 -9.09 9.40 13.79
C ILE A 213 -9.31 10.71 13.03
N ILE A 214 -10.25 10.73 12.08
CA ILE A 214 -10.59 11.91 11.27
C ILE A 214 -11.21 12.99 12.16
N GLU A 215 -12.21 12.65 12.99
CA GLU A 215 -12.87 13.56 13.93
C GLU A 215 -11.85 14.28 14.83
N LYS A 216 -10.80 13.56 15.27
CA LYS A 216 -9.75 14.11 16.14
C LYS A 216 -8.58 14.75 15.39
N GLY A 217 -8.58 14.78 14.07
CA GLY A 217 -7.46 15.30 13.27
C GLY A 217 -6.15 14.51 13.48
N LEU A 218 -6.24 13.21 13.77
CA LEU A 218 -5.09 12.36 14.11
C LEU A 218 -4.47 11.65 12.89
N VAL A 219 -4.93 11.95 11.67
CA VAL A 219 -4.45 11.29 10.45
C VAL A 219 -2.93 11.42 10.24
N PRO A 220 -2.29 12.61 10.35
CA PRO A 220 -0.83 12.71 10.20
C PRO A 220 -0.08 11.89 11.25
N ARG A 221 -0.60 11.85 12.50
CA ARG A 221 -0.03 11.06 13.59
C ARG A 221 -0.19 9.56 13.34
N LEU A 222 -1.29 9.13 12.75
CA LEU A 222 -1.51 7.75 12.30
C LEU A 222 -0.45 7.33 11.30
N ALA A 223 -0.27 8.12 10.24
CA ALA A 223 0.70 7.86 9.20
C ALA A 223 2.13 7.80 9.78
N TRP A 224 2.52 8.81 10.55
CA TRP A 224 3.82 8.84 11.21
C TRP A 224 4.08 7.62 12.11
N THR A 225 3.09 7.23 12.94
CA THR A 225 3.25 6.12 13.90
C THR A 225 3.41 4.78 13.19
N ILE A 226 2.64 4.52 12.12
CA ILE A 226 2.76 3.30 11.31
C ILE A 226 4.16 3.22 10.68
N LEU A 227 4.63 4.31 10.08
CA LEU A 227 5.95 4.35 9.45
C LEU A 227 7.08 4.22 10.46
N ARG A 228 6.95 4.86 11.64
CA ARG A 228 7.98 4.73 12.68
C ARG A 228 8.08 3.30 13.19
N ARG A 229 6.94 2.64 13.42
CA ARG A 229 6.90 1.21 13.79
C ARG A 229 7.50 0.31 12.72
N ALA A 230 7.26 0.60 11.44
CA ALA A 230 7.89 -0.13 10.34
C ALA A 230 9.42 0.03 10.33
N ARG A 231 9.92 1.26 10.52
CA ARG A 231 11.36 1.53 10.65
C ARG A 231 11.97 0.80 11.84
N LEU A 232 11.36 0.87 13.03
CA LEU A 232 11.85 0.17 14.22
C LEU A 232 11.97 -1.34 14.00
N ALA A 233 10.98 -1.96 13.32
CA ALA A 233 11.04 -3.38 12.98
C ALA A 233 12.20 -3.73 12.04
N SER A 234 12.68 -2.76 11.25
CA SER A 234 13.80 -2.96 10.33
C SER A 234 15.18 -2.59 10.90
N GLU A 235 15.25 -1.61 11.80
CA GLU A 235 16.49 -1.04 12.35
C GLU A 235 17.08 -1.93 13.45
N ASP A 236 16.24 -2.56 14.28
CA ASP A 236 16.70 -3.44 15.35
C ASP A 236 16.04 -4.83 15.31
N PRO A 237 16.36 -5.69 14.32
CA PRO A 237 15.86 -7.05 14.31
C PRO A 237 16.35 -7.86 15.51
N SER A 238 17.46 -7.47 16.14
CA SER A 238 18.02 -8.12 17.34
C SER A 238 17.24 -7.85 18.62
N ALA A 239 16.54 -6.73 18.73
CA ALA A 239 15.58 -6.50 19.81
C ALA A 239 14.43 -7.52 19.78
N THR A 240 14.21 -8.17 18.63
CA THR A 240 13.37 -9.37 18.56
C THR A 240 14.23 -10.62 18.67
N ASP A 241 13.80 -11.61 19.44
CA ASP A 241 14.52 -12.89 19.57
C ASP A 241 14.79 -13.62 18.23
N SER A 242 14.16 -13.17 17.14
CA SER A 242 14.32 -13.73 15.79
C SER A 242 13.87 -12.72 14.71
N PRO A 243 14.59 -12.58 13.59
CA PRO A 243 14.13 -11.83 12.42
C PRO A 243 12.77 -12.27 11.88
N ALA A 244 12.33 -13.50 12.19
CA ALA A 244 10.99 -13.96 11.89
C ALA A 244 9.90 -13.07 12.51
N HIS A 245 10.14 -12.53 13.71
CA HIS A 245 9.21 -11.63 14.39
C HIS A 245 9.13 -10.28 13.69
N ALA A 246 10.26 -9.67 13.33
CA ALA A 246 10.30 -8.43 12.56
C ALA A 246 9.57 -8.57 11.20
N ILE A 247 9.79 -9.68 10.50
CA ILE A 247 9.11 -9.98 9.23
C ILE A 247 7.60 -10.07 9.45
N GLU A 248 7.15 -10.82 10.46
CA GLU A 248 5.73 -10.97 10.77
C GLU A 248 5.10 -9.64 11.17
N TYR A 249 5.82 -8.82 11.93
CA TYR A 249 5.42 -7.48 12.33
C TYR A 249 5.18 -6.59 11.10
N LEU A 250 6.13 -6.52 10.16
CA LEU A 250 5.97 -5.78 8.91
C LEU A 250 4.86 -6.36 8.02
N ARG A 251 4.65 -7.67 8.02
CA ARG A 251 3.56 -8.31 7.26
C ARG A 251 2.20 -7.85 7.76
N ILE A 252 2.00 -7.85 9.07
CA ILE A 252 0.75 -7.41 9.69
C ILE A 252 0.57 -5.90 9.47
N LEU A 253 1.61 -5.09 9.66
CA LEU A 253 1.57 -3.66 9.34
C LEU A 253 1.23 -3.40 7.87
N SER A 254 1.79 -4.16 6.93
CA SER A 254 1.46 -4.05 5.50
C SER A 254 0.00 -4.37 5.25
N GLY A 255 -0.57 -5.36 5.97
CA GLY A 255 -1.98 -5.72 5.88
C GLY A 255 -2.90 -4.60 6.38
N ILE A 256 -2.61 -4.05 7.57
CA ILE A 256 -3.27 -2.86 8.12
C ILE A 256 -3.20 -1.71 7.12
N PHE A 257 -2.01 -1.48 6.59
CA PHE A 257 -1.74 -0.37 5.71
C PHE A 257 -2.47 -0.48 4.37
N SER A 258 -2.49 -1.67 3.78
CA SER A 258 -3.29 -1.97 2.58
C SER A 258 -4.77 -1.64 2.81
N ARG A 259 -5.35 -2.05 3.94
CA ARG A 259 -6.75 -1.78 4.28
C ARG A 259 -7.05 -0.29 4.46
N LEU A 260 -6.17 0.44 5.14
CA LEU A 260 -6.28 1.90 5.27
C LEU A 260 -6.40 2.60 3.92
N MET A 261 -5.66 2.10 2.93
CA MET A 261 -5.49 2.76 1.64
C MET A 261 -6.53 2.30 0.62
N VAL A 262 -7.16 1.15 0.85
CA VAL A 262 -8.39 0.76 0.14
C VAL A 262 -9.56 1.68 0.54
N SER A 263 -9.55 2.27 1.74
CA SER A 263 -10.60 3.21 2.14
C SER A 263 -10.69 4.44 1.22
N SER A 264 -11.90 4.99 1.09
CA SER A 264 -12.20 6.15 0.22
C SER A 264 -11.85 7.51 0.86
N SER A 265 -11.09 7.54 1.96
CA SER A 265 -10.79 8.77 2.69
C SER A 265 -9.65 9.56 2.05
N GLU A 266 -9.96 10.69 1.41
CA GLU A 266 -8.95 11.61 0.86
C GLU A 266 -7.98 12.13 1.91
N ASP A 267 -8.44 12.36 3.15
CA ASP A 267 -7.60 12.86 4.23
C ASP A 267 -6.52 11.85 4.62
N LEU A 268 -6.84 10.55 4.63
CA LEU A 268 -5.84 9.50 4.82
C LEU A 268 -4.81 9.54 3.69
N HIS A 269 -5.24 9.51 2.43
CA HIS A 269 -4.33 9.55 1.29
C HIS A 269 -3.40 10.77 1.33
N ARG A 270 -3.93 11.94 1.67
CA ARG A 270 -3.16 13.17 1.86
C ARG A 270 -2.15 13.05 3.00
N GLY A 271 -2.61 12.66 4.19
CA GLY A 271 -1.74 12.59 5.38
C GLY A 271 -0.65 11.53 5.27
N PHE A 272 -0.90 10.41 4.56
CA PHE A 272 0.14 9.45 4.21
C PHE A 272 1.08 10.01 3.13
N GLY A 273 0.55 10.67 2.10
CA GLY A 273 1.33 11.36 1.07
C GLY A 273 2.34 12.35 1.65
N ASP A 274 1.91 13.16 2.62
CA ASP A 274 2.73 14.19 3.29
C ASP A 274 3.98 13.62 3.99
N VAL A 275 3.93 12.35 4.40
CA VAL A 275 5.04 11.66 5.07
C VAL A 275 5.83 10.72 4.14
N ASN A 276 5.62 10.80 2.82
CA ASN A 276 6.28 9.94 1.82
C ASN A 276 6.19 8.45 2.14
N TYR A 277 5.01 8.00 2.54
CA TYR A 277 4.81 6.69 3.15
C TYR A 277 5.40 5.51 2.34
N LEU A 278 5.28 5.50 1.01
CA LEU A 278 5.80 4.41 0.17
C LEU A 278 7.31 4.31 0.25
N ARG A 279 7.99 5.46 0.23
CA ARG A 279 9.45 5.51 0.34
C ARG A 279 9.90 4.91 1.66
N GLU A 280 9.27 5.35 2.74
CA GLU A 280 9.63 4.94 4.10
C GLU A 280 9.34 3.46 4.37
N PHE A 281 8.19 2.99 3.91
CA PHE A 281 7.80 1.59 4.09
C PHE A 281 8.63 0.65 3.21
N CYS A 282 8.91 1.04 1.95
CA CYS A 282 9.83 0.32 1.07
C CYS A 282 11.24 0.28 1.64
N SER A 283 11.74 1.40 2.17
CA SER A 283 13.05 1.48 2.82
C SER A 283 13.13 0.54 4.02
N ALA A 284 12.10 0.51 4.88
CA ALA A 284 12.07 -0.39 6.03
C ALA A 284 12.13 -1.88 5.61
N ILE A 285 11.34 -2.28 4.60
CA ILE A 285 11.37 -3.66 4.08
C ILE A 285 12.74 -3.97 3.44
N ASN A 286 13.31 -3.03 2.69
CA ASN A 286 14.62 -3.19 2.08
C ASN A 286 15.72 -3.38 3.14
N THR A 287 15.75 -2.53 4.17
CA THR A 287 16.68 -2.65 5.31
C THR A 287 16.55 -4.01 5.99
N LEU A 288 15.31 -4.45 6.29
CA LEU A 288 15.10 -5.77 6.89
C LEU A 288 15.56 -6.90 5.96
N SER A 289 15.33 -6.78 4.64
CA SER A 289 15.78 -7.79 3.68
C SER A 289 17.29 -7.98 3.69
N ILE A 290 18.06 -6.89 3.82
CA ILE A 290 19.52 -6.94 3.90
C ILE A 290 19.96 -7.66 5.18
N THR A 291 19.32 -7.35 6.32
CA THR A 291 19.64 -8.00 7.60
C THR A 291 19.30 -9.49 7.58
N VAL A 292 18.13 -9.86 7.05
CA VAL A 292 17.68 -11.26 6.93
C VAL A 292 18.58 -12.03 5.97
N GLN A 293 19.04 -11.42 4.88
CA GLN A 293 19.92 -12.08 3.91
C GLN A 293 21.26 -12.53 4.54
N LYS A 294 21.79 -11.79 5.52
CA LYS A 294 23.08 -12.10 6.17
C LYS A 294 23.08 -13.34 7.07
N GLY A 295 21.91 -13.83 7.52
CA GLY A 295 21.86 -14.96 8.47
C GLY A 295 20.63 -15.86 8.39
N HIS A 296 19.57 -15.45 7.71
CA HIS A 296 18.25 -16.10 7.71
C HIS A 296 17.58 -16.06 6.33
N ALA A 297 18.36 -16.20 5.27
CA ALA A 297 17.89 -15.93 3.91
C ALA A 297 16.68 -16.80 3.46
N THR A 298 16.48 -17.98 4.06
CA THR A 298 15.27 -18.81 3.88
C THR A 298 13.96 -18.14 4.31
N MET A 299 14.03 -17.06 5.10
CA MET A 299 12.87 -16.28 5.53
C MET A 299 12.48 -15.16 4.54
N LEU A 300 13.37 -14.79 3.60
CA LEU A 300 13.13 -13.71 2.64
C LEU A 300 11.81 -13.84 1.86
N PRO A 301 11.35 -15.03 1.42
CA PRO A 301 10.08 -15.17 0.70
C PRO A 301 8.87 -14.63 1.46
N ARG A 302 8.93 -14.59 2.80
CA ARG A 302 7.85 -14.06 3.64
C ARG A 302 7.64 -12.55 3.46
N LEU A 303 8.65 -11.82 2.99
CA LEU A 303 8.56 -10.39 2.64
C LEU A 303 7.88 -10.14 1.29
N GLY A 304 7.72 -11.17 0.44
CA GLY A 304 7.10 -11.03 -0.88
C GLY A 304 5.68 -10.46 -0.83
N ARG A 305 4.90 -10.80 0.21
CA ARG A 305 3.56 -10.23 0.42
C ARG A 305 3.61 -8.73 0.72
N CYS A 306 4.60 -8.25 1.47
CA CYS A 306 4.76 -6.83 1.76
C CYS A 306 5.10 -6.05 0.48
N VAL A 307 5.97 -6.61 -0.36
CA VAL A 307 6.32 -6.03 -1.68
C VAL A 307 5.12 -6.00 -2.62
N HIS A 308 4.31 -7.05 -2.64
CA HIS A 308 3.07 -7.05 -3.41
C HIS A 308 2.13 -5.93 -2.98
N VAL A 309 1.96 -5.71 -1.66
CA VAL A 309 1.17 -4.58 -1.14
C VAL A 309 1.75 -3.26 -1.64
N LEU A 310 3.06 -3.05 -1.57
CA LEU A 310 3.69 -1.83 -2.09
C LEU A 310 3.39 -1.58 -3.58
N PHE A 311 3.41 -2.62 -4.41
CA PHE A 311 3.06 -2.48 -5.83
C PHE A 311 1.59 -2.16 -6.05
N CYS A 312 0.68 -2.85 -5.36
CA CYS A 312 -0.76 -2.54 -5.43
C CYS A 312 -1.03 -1.09 -5.07
N MET A 313 -0.32 -0.58 -4.07
CA MET A 313 -0.42 0.80 -3.62
C MET A 313 0.19 1.80 -4.58
N ALA A 314 1.35 1.50 -5.15
CA ALA A 314 1.95 2.36 -6.16
C ALA A 314 1.14 2.40 -7.45
N ALA A 315 0.40 1.32 -7.74
CA ALA A 315 -0.51 1.20 -8.87
C ALA A 315 -1.93 1.75 -8.59
N ASP A 316 -2.20 2.32 -7.42
CA ASP A 316 -3.52 2.86 -7.08
C ASP A 316 -3.75 4.24 -7.70
N ALA A 317 -4.70 4.28 -8.64
CA ALA A 317 -5.13 5.45 -9.39
C ALA A 317 -5.66 6.61 -8.53
N ARG A 318 -6.18 6.31 -7.34
CA ARG A 318 -6.78 7.30 -6.44
C ARG A 318 -5.72 8.20 -5.79
N THR A 319 -4.45 7.84 -5.94
CA THR A 319 -3.31 8.53 -5.34
C THR A 319 -2.40 9.12 -6.41
N HIS A 320 -1.34 9.82 -5.97
CA HIS A 320 -0.32 10.40 -6.84
C HIS A 320 0.55 9.32 -7.51
N ILE A 321 -0.01 8.57 -8.47
CA ILE A 321 0.57 7.35 -9.04
C ILE A 321 2.04 7.51 -9.50
N VAL A 322 2.36 8.61 -10.17
CA VAL A 322 3.72 8.94 -10.61
C VAL A 322 4.65 9.18 -9.41
N GLY A 323 4.18 9.96 -8.43
CA GLY A 323 4.92 10.23 -7.19
C GLY A 323 5.10 9.00 -6.30
N ASN A 324 4.14 8.07 -6.35
CA ASN A 324 4.21 6.80 -5.65
C ASN A 324 5.31 5.91 -6.23
N TRP A 325 5.40 5.82 -7.56
CA TRP A 325 6.49 5.12 -8.23
C TRP A 325 7.84 5.77 -7.92
N GLU A 326 7.96 7.10 -8.03
CA GLU A 326 9.17 7.83 -7.60
C GLU A 326 9.57 7.46 -6.16
N SER A 327 8.60 7.44 -5.24
CA SER A 327 8.82 7.09 -3.83
C SER A 327 9.29 5.64 -3.64
N LEU A 328 8.75 4.67 -4.38
CA LEU A 328 9.21 3.28 -4.32
C LEU A 328 10.66 3.13 -4.79
N PHE A 329 11.04 3.82 -5.87
CA PHE A 329 12.43 3.83 -6.33
C PHE A 329 13.35 4.41 -5.27
N GLU A 330 13.02 5.57 -4.71
CA GLU A 330 13.76 6.19 -3.62
C GLU A 330 13.87 5.29 -2.38
N GLY A 331 12.83 4.51 -2.09
CA GLY A 331 12.80 3.55 -0.99
C GLY A 331 13.62 2.27 -1.25
N GLY A 332 14.27 2.14 -2.41
CA GLY A 332 15.14 1.01 -2.72
C GLY A 332 14.41 -0.26 -3.17
N ILE A 333 13.29 -0.12 -3.91
CA ILE A 333 12.54 -1.27 -4.42
C ILE A 333 13.40 -2.21 -5.30
N ILE A 334 14.37 -1.68 -6.05
CA ILE A 334 15.22 -2.48 -6.93
C ILE A 334 16.16 -3.40 -6.13
N PRO A 335 17.00 -2.90 -5.19
CA PRO A 335 17.76 -3.75 -4.28
C PRO A 335 16.89 -4.78 -3.57
N LEU A 336 15.73 -4.35 -3.07
CA LEU A 336 14.79 -5.25 -2.39
C LEU A 336 14.36 -6.42 -3.29
N LEU A 337 13.93 -6.16 -4.53
CA LEU A 337 13.59 -7.22 -5.48
C LEU A 337 14.76 -8.15 -5.76
N THR A 338 15.98 -7.61 -5.88
CA THR A 338 17.17 -8.42 -6.16
C THR A 338 17.55 -9.33 -5.00
N HIS A 339 17.22 -8.95 -3.76
CA HIS A 339 17.36 -9.81 -2.59
C HIS A 339 16.28 -10.89 -2.53
N LEU A 340 15.05 -10.58 -2.96
CA LEU A 340 13.91 -11.50 -2.84
C LEU A 340 13.84 -12.54 -3.97
N MET A 341 14.14 -12.15 -5.20
CA MET A 341 13.98 -13.01 -6.38
C MET A 341 14.74 -14.35 -6.30
N PRO A 342 16.00 -14.41 -5.80
CA PRO A 342 16.72 -15.68 -5.64
C PRO A 342 16.02 -16.71 -4.74
N TRP A 343 15.14 -16.24 -3.86
CA TRP A 343 14.43 -17.07 -2.89
C TRP A 343 12.99 -17.37 -3.30
N ALA A 344 12.55 -16.86 -4.46
CA ALA A 344 11.25 -17.24 -5.01
C ALA A 344 11.21 -18.77 -5.22
N PRO A 345 10.15 -19.48 -4.77
CA PRO A 345 10.14 -20.94 -4.79
C PRO A 345 10.27 -21.52 -6.21
N LYS A 346 11.41 -22.16 -6.51
CA LYS A 346 11.83 -22.61 -7.85
C LYS A 346 10.81 -23.47 -8.62
N SER A 347 9.90 -24.15 -7.93
CA SER A 347 8.99 -25.15 -8.50
C SER A 347 7.52 -24.75 -8.45
N THR A 348 7.19 -23.51 -8.12
CA THR A 348 5.78 -23.08 -7.97
C THR A 348 5.43 -22.00 -8.97
N GLU A 349 4.24 -22.12 -9.56
CA GLU A 349 3.59 -21.07 -10.35
C GLU A 349 3.60 -19.72 -9.61
N LEU A 350 3.50 -19.74 -8.28
CA LEU A 350 3.63 -18.58 -7.40
C LEU A 350 4.94 -17.78 -7.57
N ALA A 351 6.08 -18.44 -7.78
CA ALA A 351 7.36 -17.75 -7.96
C ALA A 351 7.47 -17.07 -9.33
N SER A 352 6.99 -17.75 -10.37
CA SER A 352 6.80 -17.16 -11.70
C SER A 352 5.91 -15.93 -11.59
N ASN A 353 4.76 -16.08 -10.95
CA ASN A 353 3.79 -15.00 -10.78
C ASN A 353 4.37 -13.82 -9.99
N PHE A 354 5.16 -14.06 -8.94
CA PHE A 354 5.80 -12.96 -8.20
C PHE A 354 6.82 -12.18 -9.06
N ALA A 355 7.68 -12.89 -9.80
CA ALA A 355 8.68 -12.26 -10.65
C ALA A 355 8.02 -11.50 -11.81
N ASP A 356 7.05 -12.12 -12.47
CA ASP A 356 6.30 -11.52 -13.58
C ASP A 356 5.51 -10.31 -13.08
N LEU A 357 4.77 -10.44 -11.97
CA LEU A 357 3.99 -9.34 -11.40
C LEU A 357 4.88 -8.16 -11.00
N SER A 358 5.99 -8.42 -10.32
CA SER A 358 6.91 -7.37 -9.85
C SER A 358 7.54 -6.62 -11.02
N THR A 359 8.03 -7.36 -12.03
CA THR A 359 8.67 -6.75 -13.21
C THR A 359 7.68 -6.00 -14.08
N MET A 360 6.47 -6.52 -14.28
CA MET A 360 5.40 -5.84 -15.01
C MET A 360 4.97 -4.55 -14.29
N SER A 361 4.91 -4.58 -12.96
CA SER A 361 4.60 -3.40 -12.16
C SER A 361 5.70 -2.34 -12.28
N LEU A 362 6.99 -2.74 -12.25
CA LEU A 362 8.10 -1.80 -12.51
C LEU A 362 8.03 -1.14 -13.89
N LEU A 363 7.75 -1.92 -14.93
CA LEU A 363 7.62 -1.40 -16.31
C LEU A 363 6.47 -0.40 -16.43
N SER A 364 5.35 -0.66 -15.74
CA SER A 364 4.22 0.27 -15.64
C SER A 364 4.66 1.63 -15.08
N GLY A 365 5.38 1.64 -13.95
CA GLY A 365 5.91 2.88 -13.37
C GLY A 365 6.94 3.58 -14.25
N LEU A 366 7.84 2.83 -14.87
CA LEU A 366 8.92 3.33 -15.73
C LEU A 366 8.48 3.75 -17.13
N SER A 367 7.20 3.64 -17.46
CA SER A 367 6.68 4.28 -18.66
C SER A 367 6.74 5.81 -18.55
N HIS A 368 6.68 6.37 -17.33
CA HIS A 368 6.60 7.81 -17.13
C HIS A 368 8.00 8.49 -17.04
N PRO A 369 8.31 9.53 -17.84
CA PRO A 369 9.61 10.22 -17.89
C PRO A 369 10.15 10.70 -16.55
N ARG A 370 9.28 11.22 -15.68
CA ARG A 370 9.70 11.65 -14.34
C ARG A 370 10.23 10.49 -13.49
N VAL A 371 9.57 9.33 -13.58
CA VAL A 371 9.99 8.11 -12.87
C VAL A 371 11.31 7.62 -13.45
N ILE A 372 11.46 7.60 -14.78
CA ILE A 372 12.73 7.25 -15.44
C ILE A 372 13.86 8.20 -15.01
N SER A 373 13.60 9.50 -14.97
CA SER A 373 14.57 10.52 -14.53
C SER A 373 15.05 10.23 -13.11
N ARG A 374 14.11 9.93 -12.20
CA ARG A 374 14.41 9.58 -10.81
C ARG A 374 15.21 8.29 -10.72
N PHE A 375 14.81 7.26 -11.47
CA PHE A 375 15.50 5.99 -11.57
C PHE A 375 16.95 6.17 -12.07
N LEU A 376 17.17 6.92 -13.14
CA LEU A 376 18.50 7.19 -13.69
C LEU A 376 19.39 7.97 -12.71
N GLY A 377 18.82 8.85 -11.89
CA GLY A 377 19.54 9.52 -10.81
C GLY A 377 20.08 8.54 -9.75
N MET A 378 19.41 7.39 -9.56
CA MET A 378 19.81 6.34 -8.62
C MET A 378 20.67 5.25 -9.26
N TYR A 379 20.50 5.01 -10.56
CA TYR A 379 21.17 3.96 -11.34
C TYR A 379 21.81 4.52 -12.62
N PRO A 380 22.81 5.41 -12.51
CA PRO A 380 23.37 6.12 -13.68
C PRO A 380 24.03 5.18 -14.69
N ASP A 381 24.61 4.07 -14.22
CA ASP A 381 25.32 3.10 -15.07
C ASP A 381 24.39 2.13 -15.81
N GLY A 382 23.10 2.08 -15.46
CA GLY A 382 22.15 1.16 -16.09
C GLY A 382 22.43 -0.34 -15.91
N LYS A 383 23.44 -0.71 -15.12
CA LYS A 383 23.88 -2.09 -14.96
C LYS A 383 22.77 -2.95 -14.37
N VAL A 384 22.50 -4.09 -15.01
CA VAL A 384 21.56 -5.11 -14.53
C VAL A 384 22.02 -5.55 -13.14
N PRO A 385 21.18 -5.41 -12.09
CA PRO A 385 21.48 -6.03 -10.82
C PRO A 385 21.51 -7.55 -11.02
N SER A 386 22.67 -8.17 -10.77
CA SER A 386 22.86 -9.61 -10.92
C SER A 386 22.01 -10.36 -9.90
N LEU A 387 21.10 -11.24 -10.36
CA LEU A 387 20.34 -12.13 -9.50
C LEU A 387 21.12 -13.41 -9.18
N LYS A 388 22.19 -13.28 -8.38
CA LYS A 388 22.98 -14.44 -7.94
C LYS A 388 22.09 -15.42 -7.17
N GLY A 389 22.05 -16.68 -7.62
CA GLY A 389 21.33 -17.77 -6.94
C GLY A 389 19.91 -18.06 -7.43
N CYS A 390 19.38 -17.25 -8.36
CA CYS A 390 18.12 -17.56 -9.06
C CYS A 390 18.23 -18.82 -9.93
N GLY A 391 17.09 -19.49 -10.17
CA GLY A 391 17.00 -20.47 -11.25
C GLY A 391 17.16 -19.82 -12.64
N LEU A 392 17.66 -20.56 -13.62
CA LEU A 392 17.95 -20.06 -14.97
C LEU A 392 16.75 -19.33 -15.59
N ALA A 393 15.56 -19.93 -15.53
CA ALA A 393 14.33 -19.36 -16.09
C ALA A 393 13.94 -18.02 -15.43
N THR A 394 14.10 -17.88 -14.11
CA THR A 394 13.82 -16.61 -13.40
C THR A 394 14.84 -15.55 -13.80
N ASN A 395 16.11 -15.92 -13.94
CA ASN A 395 17.16 -15.00 -14.33
C ASN A 395 16.99 -14.52 -15.78
N GLU A 396 16.69 -15.41 -16.72
CA GLU A 396 16.42 -15.05 -18.12
C GLU A 396 15.24 -14.08 -18.24
N ARG A 397 14.15 -14.33 -17.50
CA ARG A 397 13.00 -13.41 -17.46
C ARG A 397 13.36 -12.06 -16.85
N TRP A 398 14.09 -12.04 -15.74
CA TRP A 398 14.56 -10.79 -15.14
C TRP A 398 15.45 -10.01 -16.10
N GLU A 399 16.45 -10.65 -16.72
CA GLU A 399 17.34 -10.01 -17.68
C GLU A 399 16.56 -9.49 -18.89
N PHE A 400 15.61 -10.26 -19.40
CA PHE A 400 14.71 -9.81 -20.48
C PHE A 400 13.95 -8.54 -20.06
N ARG A 401 13.28 -8.55 -18.90
CA ARG A 401 12.52 -7.39 -18.41
C ARG A 401 13.41 -6.19 -18.09
N TRP A 402 14.60 -6.43 -17.55
CA TRP A 402 15.58 -5.38 -17.30
C TRP A 402 16.06 -4.72 -18.59
N LYS A 403 16.28 -5.49 -19.66
CA LYS A 403 16.57 -4.92 -20.99
C LYS A 403 15.45 -3.99 -21.46
N GLN A 404 14.19 -4.31 -21.15
CA GLN A 404 13.06 -3.41 -21.46
C GLN A 404 13.14 -2.12 -20.64
N VAL A 405 13.40 -2.22 -19.33
CA VAL A 405 13.63 -1.05 -18.46
C VAL A 405 14.75 -0.15 -19.01
N MET A 406 15.87 -0.76 -19.42
CA MET A 406 16.99 -0.01 -19.99
C MET A 406 16.64 0.62 -21.33
N SER A 407 15.83 -0.03 -22.15
CA SER A 407 15.34 0.57 -23.40
C SER A 407 14.52 1.84 -23.15
N PHE A 408 13.68 1.87 -22.11
CA PHE A 408 12.99 3.10 -21.69
C PHE A 408 13.97 4.18 -21.22
N CYS A 409 15.01 3.79 -20.48
CA CYS A 409 16.03 4.71 -19.99
C CYS A 409 16.85 5.34 -21.13
N GLU A 410 17.29 4.52 -22.08
CA GLU A 410 18.00 4.97 -23.29
C GLU A 410 17.13 5.90 -24.12
N ALA A 411 15.85 5.54 -24.32
CA ALA A 411 14.88 6.42 -24.97
C ALA A 411 14.73 7.75 -24.22
N TYR A 412 14.68 7.73 -22.89
CA TYR A 412 14.59 8.96 -22.10
C TYR A 412 15.87 9.81 -22.19
N GLN A 413 17.06 9.21 -22.18
CA GLN A 413 18.30 9.95 -22.40
C GLN A 413 18.35 10.58 -23.80
N LYS A 414 17.85 9.86 -24.81
CA LYS A 414 17.76 10.32 -26.20
C LYS A 414 16.72 11.43 -26.38
N PHE A 415 15.59 11.36 -25.68
CA PHE A 415 14.39 12.17 -25.99
C PHE A 415 13.87 13.07 -24.86
N GLY A 416 14.33 12.89 -23.62
CA GLY A 416 13.76 13.50 -22.40
C GLY A 416 13.90 15.03 -22.31
N GLY A 417 14.79 15.61 -23.11
CA GLY A 417 14.96 17.07 -23.25
C GLY A 417 14.42 17.65 -24.56
N MET A 418 13.68 16.87 -25.36
CA MET A 418 13.19 17.35 -26.65
C MET A 418 12.13 18.44 -26.49
N VAL A 419 12.23 19.47 -27.34
CA VAL A 419 11.19 20.46 -27.52
C VAL A 419 9.95 19.77 -28.09
N VAL A 420 8.77 20.12 -27.57
CA VAL A 420 7.49 19.62 -28.10
C VAL A 420 7.29 20.19 -29.51
N THR A 421 7.22 19.31 -30.51
CA THR A 421 7.08 19.69 -31.94
C THR A 421 5.77 19.22 -32.58
N ILE A 422 4.92 18.51 -31.84
CA ILE A 422 3.62 18.00 -32.33
C ILE A 422 2.57 19.12 -32.54
N CYS A 423 1.64 18.91 -33.48
CA CYS A 423 0.43 19.74 -33.66
C CYS A 423 -0.79 18.85 -33.44
N ASP A 424 -1.79 19.39 -32.75
CA ASP A 424 -3.13 18.80 -32.66
C ASP A 424 -4.09 19.32 -33.72
N ASN A 425 -3.65 20.19 -34.63
CA ASN A 425 -4.43 20.50 -35.82
C ASN A 425 -4.20 19.44 -36.91
N LEU A 426 -5.21 18.59 -37.15
CA LEU A 426 -5.18 17.57 -38.20
C LEU A 426 -4.99 18.12 -39.61
N ALA A 427 -5.33 19.38 -39.86
CA ALA A 427 -5.17 20.05 -41.15
C ALA A 427 -3.84 20.82 -41.27
N CYS A 428 -2.97 20.79 -40.25
CA CYS A 428 -1.69 21.50 -40.27
C CYS A 428 -0.87 21.15 -41.52
N VAL A 429 -0.61 22.15 -42.37
CA VAL A 429 0.22 22.03 -43.59
C VAL A 429 1.71 22.24 -43.33
N ARG A 430 2.07 22.92 -42.24
CA ARG A 430 3.47 23.21 -41.85
C ARG A 430 4.15 22.02 -41.18
N ARG A 431 3.89 20.79 -41.62
CA ARG A 431 4.41 19.59 -40.93
C ARG A 431 5.91 19.46 -41.10
N GLU A 432 6.37 19.43 -42.35
CA GLU A 432 7.78 19.28 -42.69
C GLU A 432 8.62 20.42 -42.12
N GLU A 433 8.16 21.66 -42.27
CA GLU A 433 8.84 22.84 -41.76
C GLU A 433 9.11 22.75 -40.24
N ARG A 434 8.14 22.25 -39.45
CA ARG A 434 8.31 22.11 -37.98
C ARG A 434 9.32 21.05 -37.60
N LEU A 435 9.33 19.94 -38.32
CA LEU A 435 10.27 18.87 -38.07
C LEU A 435 11.70 19.34 -38.33
N MET A 436 11.88 20.26 -39.28
CA MET A 436 13.17 20.91 -39.57
C MET A 436 13.51 22.04 -38.59
N GLN A 437 12.59 22.94 -38.29
CA GLN A 437 12.86 24.17 -37.52
C GLN A 437 12.78 23.99 -35.99
N ARG A 438 12.19 22.89 -35.50
CA ARG A 438 11.99 22.62 -34.06
C ARG A 438 11.33 23.78 -33.29
N THR A 439 10.43 24.50 -33.95
CA THR A 439 9.71 25.63 -33.35
C THR A 439 8.88 25.14 -32.15
N PRO A 440 9.00 25.77 -30.97
CA PRO A 440 8.23 25.36 -29.79
C PRO A 440 6.72 25.42 -30.06
N SER A 441 6.01 24.34 -29.72
CA SER A 441 4.54 24.36 -29.76
C SER A 441 3.94 25.24 -28.65
N GLN A 442 2.84 25.91 -28.98
CA GLN A 442 1.99 26.66 -28.07
C GLN A 442 0.88 25.76 -27.51
N GLN A 443 0.61 25.85 -26.22
CA GLN A 443 -0.47 25.08 -25.59
C GLN A 443 -1.72 25.95 -25.37
N CYS A 444 -2.90 25.34 -25.40
CA CYS A 444 -4.10 26.06 -24.99
C CYS A 444 -4.04 26.41 -23.50
N ALA A 445 -4.11 27.71 -23.16
CA ALA A 445 -4.05 28.19 -21.79
C ALA A 445 -5.22 27.73 -20.90
N SER A 446 -6.34 27.32 -21.49
CA SER A 446 -7.54 26.90 -20.77
C SER A 446 -7.48 25.42 -20.36
N CYS A 447 -7.35 24.51 -21.34
CA CYS A 447 -7.40 23.08 -21.09
C CYS A 447 -6.03 22.41 -20.96
N SER A 448 -4.95 23.00 -21.51
CA SER A 448 -3.62 22.38 -21.60
C SER A 448 -3.61 20.94 -22.16
N SER A 449 -4.64 20.56 -22.93
CA SER A 449 -4.78 19.21 -23.51
C SER A 449 -4.29 19.14 -24.95
N VAL A 450 -4.22 20.29 -25.64
CA VAL A 450 -3.83 20.41 -27.04
C VAL A 450 -2.68 21.39 -27.25
N VAL A 451 -1.86 21.10 -28.27
CA VAL A 451 -0.71 21.89 -28.70
C VAL A 451 -0.77 22.24 -30.17
N TYR A 452 -0.32 23.45 -30.49
CA TYR A 452 -0.33 24.01 -31.83
C TYR A 452 1.03 24.60 -32.17
N CYS A 453 1.41 24.49 -33.44
CA CYS A 453 2.63 25.13 -33.91
C CYS A 453 2.50 26.63 -34.20
N SER A 454 1.26 27.13 -34.24
CA SER A 454 0.94 28.52 -34.56
C SER A 454 -0.49 28.84 -34.16
N THR A 455 -0.78 30.14 -33.99
CA THR A 455 -2.14 30.65 -33.76
C THR A 455 -3.09 30.29 -34.89
N ALA A 456 -2.63 30.30 -36.13
CA ALA A 456 -3.45 29.90 -37.28
C ALA A 456 -3.93 28.44 -37.17
N CYS A 457 -3.04 27.52 -36.76
CA CYS A 457 -3.43 26.12 -36.53
C CYS A 457 -4.40 25.97 -35.35
N GLN A 458 -4.24 26.80 -34.31
CA GLN A 458 -5.18 26.84 -33.19
C GLN A 458 -6.58 27.30 -33.64
N GLU A 459 -6.68 28.36 -34.43
CA GLU A 459 -7.95 28.90 -34.92
C GLU A 459 -8.71 27.91 -35.83
N GLU A 460 -7.97 27.22 -36.69
CA GLU A 460 -8.52 26.18 -37.56
C GLU A 460 -9.07 25.00 -36.75
N ASP A 461 -8.27 24.46 -35.83
CA ASP A 461 -8.67 23.33 -34.98
C ASP A 461 -9.78 23.73 -33.98
N TRP A 462 -9.81 24.99 -33.53
CA TRP A 462 -10.87 25.53 -32.69
C TRP A 462 -12.24 25.43 -33.36
N LYS A 463 -12.31 25.80 -34.63
CA LYS A 463 -13.54 25.74 -35.43
C LYS A 463 -13.94 24.28 -35.72
N ALA A 464 -12.97 23.42 -36.02
CA ALA A 464 -13.22 22.03 -36.40
C ALA A 464 -13.63 21.15 -35.21
N PHE A 465 -12.90 21.22 -34.09
CA PHE A 465 -13.02 20.28 -32.97
C PHE A 465 -12.97 20.98 -31.61
N HIS A 466 -11.90 21.73 -31.34
CA HIS A 466 -11.50 22.05 -29.97
C HIS A 466 -12.49 22.95 -29.22
N SER A 467 -13.24 23.84 -29.89
CA SER A 467 -14.29 24.64 -29.22
C SER A 467 -15.30 23.79 -28.45
N ARG A 468 -15.58 22.56 -28.91
CA ARG A 468 -16.52 21.61 -28.30
C ARG A 468 -15.87 20.71 -27.24
N GLU A 469 -14.54 20.59 -27.27
CA GLU A 469 -13.75 19.73 -26.39
C GLU A 469 -13.19 20.48 -25.19
N CYS A 470 -12.86 21.78 -25.36
CA CYS A 470 -12.06 22.55 -24.42
C CYS A 470 -12.65 22.58 -23.00
N ARG A 471 -13.98 22.67 -22.89
CA ARG A 471 -14.67 22.75 -21.59
C ARG A 471 -14.46 21.46 -20.77
N GLN A 472 -14.70 20.31 -21.38
CA GLN A 472 -14.53 19.00 -20.74
C GLN A 472 -13.04 18.71 -20.51
N ALA A 473 -12.19 18.97 -21.51
CA ALA A 473 -10.75 18.80 -21.36
C ALA A 473 -10.15 19.65 -20.23
N ARG A 474 -10.67 20.87 -20.00
CA ARG A 474 -10.28 21.70 -18.86
C ARG A 474 -10.68 21.09 -17.52
N HIS A 475 -11.88 20.51 -17.44
CA HIS A 475 -12.33 19.81 -16.24
C HIS A 475 -11.42 18.61 -15.95
N ASP A 476 -11.18 17.76 -16.95
CA ASP A 476 -10.27 16.61 -16.86
C ASP A 476 -8.86 17.04 -16.43
N HIS A 477 -8.33 18.11 -17.01
CA HIS A 477 -7.03 18.65 -16.64
C HIS A 477 -6.98 19.09 -15.18
N ALA A 478 -8.01 19.78 -14.67
CA ALA A 478 -8.07 20.20 -13.28
C ALA A 478 -8.06 19.01 -12.32
N VAL A 479 -8.88 17.98 -12.59
CA VAL A 479 -8.96 16.75 -11.80
C VAL A 479 -7.62 15.99 -11.82
N ARG A 480 -7.00 15.82 -12.99
CA ARG A 480 -5.70 15.12 -13.11
C ARG A 480 -4.58 15.88 -12.42
N ARG A 481 -4.61 17.21 -12.48
CA ARG A 481 -3.60 18.05 -11.82
C ARG A 481 -3.71 17.94 -10.31
N SER A 482 -4.92 17.91 -9.73
CA SER A 482 -5.08 17.68 -8.29
C SER A 482 -4.66 16.27 -7.88
N LEU A 483 -4.86 15.27 -8.74
CA LEU A 483 -4.39 13.89 -8.52
C LEU A 483 -2.91 13.69 -8.84
N GLY A 484 -2.19 14.68 -9.38
CA GLY A 484 -0.80 14.53 -9.81
C GLY A 484 -0.60 13.53 -10.97
N THR A 485 -1.67 13.19 -11.69
CA THR A 485 -1.68 12.29 -12.85
C THR A 485 -1.75 13.05 -14.18
N TRP A 486 -1.37 14.33 -14.15
CA TRP A 486 -1.38 15.21 -15.31
C TRP A 486 -0.38 14.74 -16.37
N TYR A 487 -0.90 14.48 -17.57
CA TYR A 487 -0.13 14.13 -18.75
C TYR A 487 0.33 15.38 -19.50
N SER A 488 1.53 15.86 -19.17
CA SER A 488 2.08 17.06 -19.80
C SER A 488 2.44 16.82 -21.27
N HIS A 489 2.57 17.91 -22.03
CA HIS A 489 3.00 17.82 -23.43
C HIS A 489 4.43 17.30 -23.61
N SER A 490 5.32 17.54 -22.63
CA SER A 490 6.67 16.96 -22.65
C SER A 490 6.63 15.44 -22.49
N VAL A 491 5.79 14.93 -21.58
CA VAL A 491 5.57 13.48 -21.43
C VAL A 491 4.94 12.91 -22.70
N ARG A 492 3.96 13.62 -23.28
CA ARG A 492 3.35 13.24 -24.55
C ARG A 492 4.34 13.16 -25.70
N GLN A 493 5.21 14.16 -25.84
CA GLN A 493 6.26 14.17 -26.86
C GLN A 493 7.21 12.99 -26.68
N PHE A 494 7.63 12.72 -25.45
CA PHE A 494 8.47 11.56 -25.14
C PHE A 494 7.81 10.25 -25.57
N HIS A 495 6.55 10.01 -25.19
CA HIS A 495 5.83 8.79 -25.60
C HIS A 495 5.65 8.70 -27.11
N VAL A 496 5.28 9.79 -27.79
CA VAL A 496 5.18 9.81 -29.25
C VAL A 496 6.50 9.39 -29.90
N GLN A 497 7.63 9.90 -29.38
CA GLN A 497 8.94 9.58 -29.91
C GLN A 497 9.38 8.16 -29.60
N LEU A 498 9.05 7.65 -28.40
CA LEU A 498 9.25 6.25 -28.02
C LEU A 498 8.50 5.32 -28.98
N VAL A 499 7.25 5.63 -29.30
CA VAL A 499 6.43 4.86 -30.25
C VAL A 499 7.01 4.93 -31.66
N ALA A 500 7.44 6.11 -32.11
CA ALA A 500 8.05 6.27 -33.41
C ALA A 500 9.36 5.46 -33.55
N ASP A 501 10.18 5.43 -32.50
CA ASP A 501 11.42 4.65 -32.43
C ASP A 501 11.12 3.14 -32.44
N ALA A 502 10.15 2.68 -31.64
CA ALA A 502 9.73 1.28 -31.58
C ALA A 502 9.22 0.74 -32.93
N ILE A 503 8.61 1.59 -33.75
CA ILE A 503 8.05 1.24 -35.06
C ILE A 503 9.09 1.38 -36.18
N THR A 504 10.17 2.12 -35.95
CA THR A 504 11.27 2.28 -36.90
C THR A 504 12.04 0.96 -37.01
N GLY A 505 11.79 0.21 -38.09
CA GLY A 505 12.31 -1.14 -38.32
C GLY A 505 11.24 -2.24 -38.31
N PHE A 506 9.99 -1.90 -37.98
CA PHE A 506 8.85 -2.81 -38.11
C PHE A 506 8.15 -2.58 -39.46
N GLU A 507 7.99 -3.63 -40.28
CA GLU A 507 7.21 -3.58 -41.51
C GLU A 507 5.73 -3.91 -41.20
N CYS A 508 4.79 -3.16 -41.78
CA CYS A 508 3.35 -3.44 -41.70
C CYS A 508 2.77 -3.39 -43.11
N GLU A 509 1.82 -4.26 -43.40
CA GLU A 509 1.11 -4.22 -44.68
C GLU A 509 0.19 -2.99 -44.78
N PRO A 510 -0.06 -2.45 -45.99
CA PRO A 510 -1.02 -1.38 -46.20
C PRO A 510 -2.42 -1.77 -45.70
N GLY A 511 -3.06 -0.90 -44.91
CA GLY A 511 -4.39 -1.16 -44.35
C GLY A 511 -4.40 -1.87 -42.99
N GLU A 512 -3.23 -2.21 -42.45
CA GLU A 512 -3.08 -2.66 -41.06
C GLU A 512 -2.78 -1.47 -40.13
N GLY A 513 -3.24 -1.59 -38.88
CA GLY A 513 -2.79 -0.76 -37.77
C GLY A 513 -1.87 -1.55 -36.85
N ALA A 514 -1.01 -0.87 -36.11
CA ALA A 514 -0.22 -1.48 -35.04
C ALA A 514 -0.81 -1.14 -33.67
N LEU A 515 -1.10 -2.17 -32.88
CA LEU A 515 -1.41 -2.05 -31.46
C LEU A 515 -0.14 -2.41 -30.66
N LEU A 516 0.39 -1.45 -29.92
CA LEU A 516 1.54 -1.67 -29.04
C LEU A 516 1.07 -1.62 -27.58
N MET A 517 1.24 -2.71 -26.84
CA MET A 517 0.93 -2.72 -25.40
C MET A 517 2.21 -2.57 -24.58
N LEU A 518 2.28 -1.48 -23.80
CA LEU A 518 3.41 -1.13 -22.94
C LEU A 518 3.01 -1.26 -21.47
N GLY A 519 3.53 -2.29 -20.82
CA GLY A 519 3.03 -2.76 -19.54
C GLY A 519 1.80 -3.65 -19.73
N GLY A 520 1.43 -4.39 -18.69
CA GLY A 520 0.31 -5.32 -18.70
C GLY A 520 -0.44 -5.17 -17.39
N ASN A 521 -1.77 -5.24 -17.47
CA ASN A 521 -2.58 -5.31 -16.27
C ASN A 521 -2.35 -6.68 -15.60
N PRO A 522 -1.84 -6.71 -14.36
CA PRO A 522 -1.61 -7.92 -13.58
C PRO A 522 -2.71 -8.98 -13.66
N ASP A 523 -3.96 -8.53 -13.61
CA ASP A 523 -5.12 -9.39 -13.44
C ASP A 523 -5.63 -9.96 -14.77
N THR A 524 -5.31 -9.31 -15.91
CA THR A 524 -5.74 -9.77 -17.25
C THR A 524 -4.62 -10.47 -18.03
N THR A 525 -3.37 -10.36 -17.58
CA THR A 525 -2.23 -11.05 -18.24
C THR A 525 -2.29 -12.57 -18.17
N GLY A 526 -3.12 -13.15 -17.29
CA GLY A 526 -3.39 -14.59 -17.28
C GLY A 526 -4.19 -15.12 -18.49
N GLN A 527 -4.75 -14.24 -19.34
CA GLN A 527 -5.56 -14.65 -20.51
C GLN A 527 -4.97 -14.26 -21.86
N LEU A 528 -3.91 -13.44 -21.92
CA LEU A 528 -3.21 -13.17 -23.19
C LEU A 528 -2.20 -14.29 -23.46
N TYR A 529 -2.72 -15.48 -23.74
CA TYR A 529 -1.94 -16.56 -24.32
C TYR A 529 -1.44 -16.12 -25.70
N CYS A 530 -0.11 -16.04 -25.82
CA CYS A 530 0.63 -15.64 -26.99
C CYS A 530 0.49 -16.73 -28.06
N SER A 531 -0.32 -16.49 -29.10
CA SER A 531 -0.39 -17.36 -30.28
C SER A 531 0.61 -16.87 -31.35
N GLN A 532 1.09 -17.82 -32.16
CA GLN A 532 2.09 -17.62 -33.20
C GLN A 532 1.75 -16.42 -34.11
N GLY A 533 2.64 -15.42 -34.13
CA GLY A 533 2.49 -14.17 -34.91
C GLY A 533 3.02 -12.92 -34.21
N GLU A 534 3.32 -12.98 -32.91
CA GLU A 534 3.72 -11.82 -32.09
C GLU A 534 5.25 -11.71 -31.95
N MET A 535 5.84 -10.58 -32.37
CA MET A 535 7.23 -10.24 -32.03
C MET A 535 7.26 -9.45 -30.72
N ALA A 536 7.96 -9.98 -29.72
CA ALA A 536 8.35 -9.20 -28.55
C ALA A 536 9.43 -8.19 -28.97
N SER A 537 9.07 -6.91 -29.04
CA SER A 537 10.09 -5.85 -29.12
C SER A 537 10.72 -5.63 -27.75
N ALA A 538 11.88 -4.97 -27.70
CA ALA A 538 12.50 -4.57 -26.44
C ALA A 538 11.58 -3.69 -25.57
N ILE A 539 10.57 -3.05 -26.16
CA ILE A 539 9.71 -2.06 -25.48
C ILE A 539 8.35 -2.68 -25.11
N GLY A 540 7.82 -3.62 -25.90
CA GLY A 540 6.55 -4.30 -25.62
C GLY A 540 6.09 -5.30 -26.69
N ILE A 541 4.84 -5.77 -26.57
CA ILE A 541 4.21 -6.67 -27.54
C ILE A 541 3.57 -5.82 -28.63
N ILE A 542 4.00 -6.01 -29.88
CA ILE A 542 3.40 -5.39 -31.06
C ILE A 542 2.45 -6.41 -31.68
N ARG A 543 1.19 -6.03 -31.86
CA ARG A 543 0.19 -6.80 -32.59
C ARG A 543 -0.30 -5.99 -33.78
N THR A 544 -0.27 -6.58 -34.96
CA THR A 544 -1.03 -6.03 -36.09
C THR A 544 -2.50 -6.39 -35.88
N VAL A 545 -3.36 -5.39 -36.03
CA VAL A 545 -4.80 -5.58 -35.91
C VAL A 545 -5.50 -4.90 -37.09
N PRO A 546 -6.63 -5.43 -37.55
CA PRO A 546 -7.47 -4.73 -38.49
C PRO A 546 -7.80 -3.34 -37.94
N LEU A 547 -7.71 -2.29 -38.78
CA LEU A 547 -8.10 -0.92 -38.40
C LEU A 547 -9.52 -0.88 -37.82
N GLU A 548 -10.38 -1.79 -38.29
CA GLU A 548 -11.75 -1.89 -37.82
C GLU A 548 -11.90 -2.34 -36.35
N TYR A 549 -10.84 -2.90 -35.77
CA TYR A 549 -10.78 -3.24 -34.36
C TYR A 549 -10.39 -2.04 -33.49
N LEU A 550 -9.57 -1.12 -34.03
CA LEU A 550 -9.09 0.07 -33.31
C LEU A 550 -10.15 1.18 -33.22
N TRP A 551 -11.07 1.26 -34.19
CA TRP A 551 -12.12 2.28 -34.23
C TRP A 551 -13.48 1.85 -33.65
N SER A 552 -13.78 0.54 -33.59
CA SER A 552 -15.12 0.07 -33.24
C SER A 552 -15.29 -0.05 -31.72
N SER A 553 -16.52 0.09 -31.22
CA SER A 553 -16.88 -0.14 -29.82
C SER A 553 -16.66 -1.59 -29.34
N ARG A 554 -16.10 -2.46 -30.20
CA ARG A 554 -15.64 -3.81 -29.87
C ARG A 554 -14.18 -3.83 -29.41
N ALA A 555 -13.49 -2.68 -29.38
CA ALA A 555 -12.19 -2.57 -28.73
C ALA A 555 -12.31 -3.07 -27.29
N VAL A 556 -11.28 -3.80 -26.83
CA VAL A 556 -11.19 -4.39 -25.47
C VAL A 556 -11.34 -3.34 -24.37
N ILE A 557 -11.19 -2.06 -24.71
CA ILE A 557 -11.13 -0.93 -23.81
C ILE A 557 -12.29 0.03 -24.15
N ALA A 558 -13.02 0.49 -23.12
CA ALA A 558 -14.02 1.54 -23.29
C ALA A 558 -13.39 2.79 -23.94
N PHE A 559 -14.21 3.70 -24.49
CA PHE A 559 -13.72 4.93 -25.13
C PHE A 559 -13.87 6.18 -24.23
N PRO A 560 -13.22 6.30 -23.05
CA PRO A 560 -13.13 7.57 -22.35
C PRO A 560 -11.94 8.41 -22.86
N PRO A 561 -12.05 9.75 -22.92
CA PRO A 561 -13.27 10.52 -22.76
C PRO A 561 -14.07 10.65 -24.08
N GLU A 562 -15.40 10.59 -23.96
CA GLU A 562 -16.35 10.63 -25.09
C GLU A 562 -16.20 11.86 -26.00
N PHE A 563 -15.82 13.01 -25.43
CA PHE A 563 -15.68 14.25 -26.18
C PHE A 563 -14.56 14.19 -27.24
N LEU A 564 -13.61 13.25 -27.14
CA LEU A 564 -12.54 13.05 -28.13
C LEU A 564 -12.94 12.13 -29.28
N LYS A 565 -14.12 11.50 -29.27
CA LYS A 565 -14.57 10.58 -30.33
C LYS A 565 -14.53 11.21 -31.73
N PRO A 566 -15.06 12.42 -31.97
CA PRO A 566 -15.05 13.01 -33.32
C PRO A 566 -13.64 13.25 -33.84
N ARG A 567 -12.75 13.77 -32.98
CA ARG A 567 -11.34 14.00 -33.32
C ARG A 567 -10.61 12.69 -33.61
N HIS A 568 -10.84 11.67 -32.78
CA HIS A 568 -10.26 10.34 -33.01
C HIS A 568 -10.73 9.73 -34.33
N ALA A 569 -12.04 9.72 -34.60
CA ALA A 569 -12.59 9.24 -35.87
C ALA A 569 -11.97 9.96 -37.08
N SER A 570 -11.72 11.27 -36.96
CA SER A 570 -11.10 12.07 -38.01
C SER A 570 -9.65 11.66 -38.33
N VAL A 571 -8.89 11.14 -37.35
CA VAL A 571 -7.54 10.58 -37.59
C VAL A 571 -7.63 9.36 -38.49
N PHE A 572 -8.51 8.42 -38.15
CA PHE A 572 -8.70 7.19 -38.91
C PHE A 572 -9.27 7.49 -40.29
N GLN A 573 -10.25 8.39 -40.40
CA GLN A 573 -10.78 8.82 -41.67
C GLN A 573 -9.69 9.43 -42.56
N ARG A 574 -8.80 10.27 -42.00
CA ARG A 574 -7.66 10.83 -42.74
C ARG A 574 -6.72 9.74 -43.25
N TYR A 575 -6.44 8.73 -42.43
CA TYR A 575 -5.60 7.59 -42.82
C TYR A 575 -6.25 6.74 -43.92
N LEU A 576 -7.51 6.34 -43.71
CA LEU A 576 -8.28 5.47 -44.62
C LEU A 576 -8.61 6.14 -45.96
N SER A 577 -8.76 7.47 -45.99
CA SER A 577 -9.03 8.22 -47.22
C SER A 577 -7.80 8.47 -48.10
N GLY A 578 -6.60 8.05 -47.66
CA GLY A 578 -5.34 8.32 -48.38
C GLY A 578 -4.88 9.77 -48.30
N LEU A 579 -5.46 10.58 -47.41
CA LEU A 579 -4.99 11.94 -47.11
C LEU A 579 -3.73 11.96 -46.22
N ALA A 580 -3.37 10.81 -45.64
CA ALA A 580 -2.06 10.56 -45.06
C ALA A 580 -1.10 10.04 -46.15
N SER A 581 0.21 10.15 -45.92
CA SER A 581 1.20 9.54 -46.83
C SER A 581 0.90 8.03 -46.96
N PRO A 582 1.07 7.41 -48.14
CA PRO A 582 0.90 5.96 -48.30
C PRO A 582 1.80 5.13 -47.38
N LYS A 583 2.88 5.73 -46.88
CA LYS A 583 3.81 5.13 -45.93
C LYS A 583 3.54 5.52 -44.48
N SER A 584 2.49 6.30 -44.21
CA SER A 584 2.10 6.64 -42.85
C SER A 584 1.65 5.40 -42.08
N LYS A 585 1.73 5.46 -40.76
CA LYS A 585 1.18 4.43 -39.87
C LYS A 585 0.32 5.05 -38.80
N VAL A 586 -0.81 4.41 -38.49
CA VAL A 586 -1.59 4.72 -37.29
C VAL A 586 -1.27 3.66 -36.23
N VAL A 587 -0.80 4.12 -35.08
CA VAL A 587 -0.39 3.26 -33.98
C VAL A 587 -1.20 3.63 -32.75
N VAL A 588 -1.79 2.65 -32.09
CA VAL A 588 -2.45 2.84 -30.79
C VAL A 588 -1.60 2.17 -29.73
N VAL A 589 -1.25 2.92 -28.69
CA VAL A 589 -0.36 2.44 -27.63
C VAL A 589 -1.02 2.60 -26.28
N VAL A 590 -1.00 1.55 -25.46
CA VAL A 590 -1.55 1.60 -24.11
C VAL A 590 -0.40 1.59 -23.11
N PHE A 591 -0.29 2.65 -22.32
CA PHE A 591 0.62 2.79 -21.20
C PHE A 591 -0.15 2.54 -19.91
N TYR A 592 0.15 1.44 -19.23
CA TYR A 592 -0.39 1.22 -17.89
C TYR A 592 0.41 2.04 -16.89
N PHE A 593 -0.30 2.73 -16.00
CA PHE A 593 0.31 3.40 -14.84
C PHE A 593 -0.12 2.73 -13.54
N GLY A 594 -1.26 2.04 -13.56
CA GLY A 594 -1.88 1.40 -12.41
C GLY A 594 -2.78 0.23 -12.77
N LYS A 595 -3.43 -0.33 -11.75
CA LYS A 595 -4.30 -1.51 -11.91
C LYS A 595 -5.51 -1.24 -12.81
N HIS A 596 -6.08 -0.04 -12.68
CA HIS A 596 -7.25 0.43 -13.44
C HIS A 596 -7.00 1.82 -14.00
N SER A 597 -5.74 2.12 -14.32
CA SER A 597 -5.37 3.39 -14.91
C SER A 597 -4.36 3.18 -15.99
N PHE A 598 -4.78 3.60 -17.19
CA PHE A 598 -3.94 3.57 -18.35
C PHE A 598 -4.11 4.86 -19.14
N LEU A 599 -3.14 5.09 -20.01
CA LEU A 599 -3.19 6.10 -21.03
C LEU A 599 -3.08 5.41 -22.37
N GLU A 600 -4.08 5.63 -23.19
CA GLU A 600 -4.09 5.23 -24.57
C GLU A 600 -3.63 6.41 -25.44
N LEU A 601 -2.59 6.19 -26.23
CA LEU A 601 -2.01 7.17 -27.13
C LEU A 601 -2.17 6.68 -28.56
N THR A 602 -3.05 7.34 -29.32
CA THR A 602 -3.13 7.16 -30.76
C THR A 602 -2.10 8.09 -31.41
N VAL A 603 -1.24 7.58 -32.29
CA VAL A 603 -0.19 8.33 -32.97
C VAL A 603 -0.29 8.10 -34.47
N LEU A 604 -0.28 9.19 -35.25
CA LEU A 604 -0.05 9.13 -36.69
C LEU A 604 1.44 9.38 -36.94
N LEU A 605 2.10 8.37 -37.48
CA LEU A 605 3.52 8.40 -37.85
C LEU A 605 3.67 8.65 -39.34
N GLU A 606 4.65 9.48 -39.71
CA GLU A 606 5.07 9.70 -41.10
C GLU A 606 6.57 9.40 -41.23
N PRO A 607 7.04 8.83 -42.36
CA PRO A 607 8.46 8.59 -42.58
C PRO A 607 9.18 9.88 -42.96
N VAL A 608 10.25 10.20 -42.25
CA VAL A 608 11.05 11.42 -42.43
C VAL A 608 12.52 11.03 -42.34
N GLY A 609 13.25 11.11 -43.46
CA GLY A 609 14.67 10.77 -43.49
C GLY A 609 14.97 9.30 -43.12
N GLY A 610 14.06 8.37 -43.47
CA GLY A 610 14.23 6.93 -43.21
C GLY A 610 13.82 6.48 -41.80
N VAL A 611 13.41 7.40 -40.92
CA VAL A 611 12.85 7.08 -39.59
C VAL A 611 11.40 7.52 -39.51
N TYR A 612 10.60 6.92 -38.63
CA TYR A 612 9.25 7.42 -38.36
C TYR A 612 9.31 8.60 -37.39
N GLN A 613 8.40 9.56 -37.59
CA GLN A 613 8.17 10.67 -36.66
C GLN A 613 6.67 10.84 -36.42
N GLY A 614 6.29 11.13 -35.19
CA GLY A 614 4.90 11.43 -34.85
C GLY A 614 4.50 12.82 -35.31
N VAL A 615 3.61 12.89 -36.29
CA VAL A 615 3.11 14.17 -36.84
C VAL A 615 1.84 14.63 -36.14
N TYR A 616 1.15 13.70 -35.49
CA TYR A 616 -0.08 13.93 -34.76
C TYR A 616 -0.25 12.85 -33.68
N SER A 617 -0.90 13.19 -32.56
CA SER A 617 -1.31 12.18 -31.58
C SER A 617 -2.64 12.54 -30.91
N ILE A 618 -3.22 11.61 -30.15
CA ILE A 618 -4.35 11.85 -29.25
C ILE A 618 -4.10 11.02 -28.00
N ALA A 619 -4.06 11.69 -26.86
CA ALA A 619 -4.02 11.04 -25.56
C ALA A 619 -5.43 10.88 -25.00
N ARG A 620 -5.74 9.67 -24.58
CA ARG A 620 -6.98 9.27 -23.92
C ARG A 620 -6.59 8.57 -22.62
N HIS A 621 -7.34 8.81 -21.55
CA HIS A 621 -7.09 8.09 -20.31
C HIS A 621 -8.34 7.31 -19.95
N GLY A 622 -8.15 6.10 -19.44
CA GLY A 622 -9.22 5.25 -18.95
C GLY A 622 -8.82 4.40 -17.77
#